data_AF-A0A2P1P9D7-F1
#
_entry.id   AF-A0A2P1P9D7-F1
#
_cell.length_a   1.000
_cell.length_b   1.000
_cell.length_c   1.000
_cell.angle_alpha   90.00
_cell.angle_beta   90.00
_cell.angle_gamma   90.00
#
_symmetry.space_group_name_H-M   'P 1'
#
loop_
_entity.id
_entity.type
_entity.pdbx_description
1 polymer ?
#
loop_
_entity_poly.entity_id
_entity_poly.type
_entity_poly.pdbx_seq_one_letter_code
_entity_poly.pdbx_strand_id
1 'polypeptide(L)'
;MSEKIDWASASPEQVSEKVRAIISKNFSQNKQQAEYLAKNNDEQAKFAEMGLDSLDIAEFSMALEDTFGLPEIEEKDLKEMATIQDVVKYIITKKQPSAAPAA
;
A
#
# COMPACT_ATOMS: atom_id res chain seq x y z
N MET A 1 11.80 -15.94 6.54
CA MET A 1 10.78 -15.90 7.61
C MET A 1 9.72 -14.91 7.15
N SER A 2 8.46 -15.32 7.02
CA SER A 2 7.37 -14.39 6.70
C SER A 2 6.95 -13.70 7.99
N GLU A 3 7.39 -12.46 8.19
CA GLU A 3 6.94 -11.62 9.31
C GLU A 3 5.47 -11.27 9.11
N LYS A 4 4.62 -12.12 9.70
CA LYS A 4 3.18 -11.91 9.79
C LYS A 4 2.93 -10.68 10.66
N ILE A 5 2.13 -9.75 10.16
CA ILE A 5 1.70 -8.58 10.92
C ILE A 5 0.80 -9.06 12.06
N ASP A 6 1.12 -8.65 13.27
CA ASP A 6 0.25 -8.84 14.42
C ASP A 6 -0.89 -7.83 14.36
N TRP A 7 -2.03 -8.23 13.79
CA TRP A 7 -3.18 -7.34 13.59
C TRP A 7 -3.81 -6.81 14.88
N ALA A 8 -3.54 -7.42 16.04
CA ALA A 8 -4.00 -6.92 17.33
C ALA A 8 -3.25 -5.65 17.76
N SER A 9 -2.00 -5.49 17.30
CA SER A 9 -1.10 -4.39 17.65
C SER A 9 -0.63 -3.60 16.42
N ALA A 10 -1.22 -3.88 15.25
CA ALA A 10 -0.79 -3.32 13.98
C ALA A 10 -0.97 -1.81 13.97
N SER A 11 0.14 -1.09 13.80
CA SER A 11 0.12 0.37 13.67
C SER A 11 0.10 0.79 12.20
N PRO A 12 -0.51 1.94 11.85
CA PRO A 12 -0.50 2.46 10.48
C PRO A 12 0.89 2.57 9.88
N GLU A 13 1.89 2.92 10.70
CA GLU A 13 3.30 3.00 10.28
C GLU A 13 3.88 1.65 9.86
N GLN A 14 3.52 0.55 10.55
CA GLN A 14 3.99 -0.78 10.17
C GLN A 14 3.39 -1.25 8.84
N VAL A 15 2.13 -0.89 8.62
CA VAL A 15 1.44 -1.16 7.35
C VAL A 15 2.05 -0.31 6.25
N SER A 16 2.28 0.98 6.50
CA SER A 16 2.85 1.90 5.50
C SER A 16 4.27 1.54 5.12
N GLU A 17 5.11 1.12 6.07
CA GLU A 17 6.46 0.62 5.79
C GLU A 17 6.43 -0.59 4.86
N LYS A 18 5.52 -1.55 5.10
CA LYS A 18 5.35 -2.71 4.22
C LYS A 18 4.79 -2.34 2.85
N VAL A 19 3.81 -1.44 2.79
CA VAL A 19 3.28 -0.93 1.50
C VAL A 19 4.40 -0.28 0.69
N ARG A 20 5.19 0.61 1.31
CA ARG A 20 6.37 1.23 0.69
C ARG A 20 7.39 0.19 0.22
N ALA A 21 7.64 -0.85 1.02
CA ALA A 21 8.56 -1.92 0.66
C ALA A 21 8.05 -2.72 -0.55
N ILE A 22 6.75 -3.01 -0.63
CA ILE A 22 6.14 -3.69 -1.78
C ILE A 22 6.28 -2.83 -3.03
N ILE A 23 5.93 -1.55 -2.95
CA ILE A 23 6.09 -0.58 -4.04
C ILE A 23 7.57 -0.57 -4.47
N SER A 24 8.51 -0.38 -3.55
CA SER A 24 9.94 -0.38 -3.86
C SER A 24 10.45 -1.70 -4.47
N LYS A 25 9.85 -2.84 -4.12
CA LYS A 25 10.24 -4.17 -4.61
C LYS A 25 9.66 -4.49 -5.98
N ASN A 26 8.38 -4.20 -6.20
CA ASN A 26 7.73 -4.42 -7.50
C ASN A 26 8.27 -3.42 -8.53
N PHE A 27 8.62 -2.22 -8.10
CA PHE A 27 9.04 -1.12 -8.98
C PHE A 27 10.53 -0.78 -8.88
N SER A 28 11.38 -1.73 -8.44
CA SER A 28 12.82 -1.50 -8.20
C SER A 28 13.60 -1.00 -9.43
N GLN A 29 13.05 -1.15 -10.63
CA GLN A 29 13.65 -0.65 -11.88
C GLN A 29 13.52 0.88 -12.03
N ASN A 30 12.64 1.53 -11.26
CA ASN A 30 12.36 2.97 -11.38
C ASN A 30 13.05 3.77 -10.26
N LYS A 31 14.29 4.20 -10.54
CA LYS A 31 15.08 5.03 -9.60
C LYS A 31 14.36 6.32 -9.18
N GLN A 32 13.60 6.93 -10.10
CA GLN A 32 12.87 8.17 -9.83
C GLN A 32 11.74 7.93 -8.82
N GLN A 33 11.08 6.78 -8.89
CA GLN A 33 10.04 6.42 -7.95
C GLN A 33 10.59 6.20 -6.53
N ALA A 34 11.70 5.47 -6.38
CA ALA A 34 12.34 5.29 -5.07
C ALA A 34 12.74 6.65 -4.44
N GLU A 35 13.29 7.56 -5.24
CA GLU A 35 13.58 8.93 -4.81
C GLU A 35 12.30 9.72 -4.48
N TYR A 36 11.21 9.53 -5.24
CA TYR A 36 9.92 10.16 -4.99
C TYR A 36 9.33 9.70 -3.65
N LEU A 37 9.35 8.40 -3.36
CA LEU A 37 8.91 7.84 -2.08
C LEU A 37 9.76 8.31 -0.90
N ALA A 38 11.05 8.51 -1.12
CA ALA A 38 11.94 9.04 -0.08
C ALA A 38 11.72 10.54 0.18
N LYS A 39 11.29 11.30 -0.83
CA LYS A 39 11.02 12.75 -0.73
C LYS A 39 9.61 13.09 -0.27
N ASN A 40 8.65 12.16 -0.41
CA ASN A 40 7.25 12.38 -0.10
C ASN A 40 6.79 11.47 1.05
N ASN A 41 6.03 12.03 1.98
CA ASN A 41 5.35 11.26 3.02
C ASN A 41 4.15 10.49 2.46
N ASP A 42 3.53 9.61 3.26
CA ASP A 42 2.44 8.72 2.80
C ASP A 42 1.22 9.47 2.26
N GLU A 43 0.98 10.69 2.74
CA GLU A 43 -0.09 11.60 2.27
C GLU A 43 0.23 12.33 0.96
N GLN A 44 1.52 12.46 0.65
CA GLN A 44 2.00 13.20 -0.51
C GLN A 44 2.37 12.26 -1.66
N ALA A 45 2.78 11.03 -1.34
CA ALA A 45 3.18 10.02 -2.29
C ALA A 45 1.96 9.50 -3.07
N LYS A 46 1.73 10.09 -4.25
CA LYS A 46 0.60 9.74 -5.11
C LYS A 46 0.95 8.67 -6.13
N PHE A 47 0.07 7.69 -6.32
CA PHE A 47 0.29 6.60 -7.28
C PHE A 47 0.35 7.10 -8.74
N ALA A 48 -0.46 8.10 -9.08
CA ALA A 48 -0.45 8.71 -10.41
C ALA A 48 0.91 9.39 -10.75
N GLU A 49 1.60 9.94 -9.75
CA GLU A 49 2.90 10.60 -9.93
C GLU A 49 4.06 9.61 -10.00
N MET A 50 3.85 8.39 -9.51
CA MET A 50 4.84 7.31 -9.59
C MET A 50 4.95 6.71 -11.00
N GLY A 51 4.00 7.01 -11.90
CA GLY A 51 3.98 6.51 -13.27
C GLY A 51 3.78 5.00 -13.33
N LEU A 52 2.90 4.46 -12.47
CA LEU A 52 2.59 3.03 -12.47
C LEU A 52 1.72 2.66 -13.68
N ASP A 53 2.10 1.58 -14.36
CA ASP A 53 1.33 1.00 -15.46
C ASP A 53 0.21 0.05 -14.95
N SER A 54 -0.64 -0.46 -15.85
CA SER A 54 -1.70 -1.41 -15.46
C SER A 54 -1.14 -2.72 -14.89
N LEU A 55 -0.01 -3.19 -15.43
CA LEU A 55 0.69 -4.38 -14.94
C LEU A 55 1.28 -4.15 -13.54
N ASP A 56 1.84 -2.97 -13.33
CA ASP A 56 2.36 -2.53 -12.04
C ASP A 56 1.29 -2.53 -10.95
N ILE A 57 0.10 -2.01 -11.26
CA ILE A 57 -1.03 -1.98 -10.33
C ILE A 57 -1.51 -3.40 -10.00
N ALA A 58 -1.54 -4.31 -10.98
CA ALA A 58 -1.91 -5.71 -10.77
C ALA A 58 -0.87 -6.46 -9.91
N GLU A 59 0.42 -6.29 -10.15
CA GLU A 59 1.46 -6.89 -9.30
C GLU A 59 1.45 -6.32 -7.88
N PHE A 60 1.17 -5.01 -7.75
CA PHE A 60 0.99 -4.36 -6.46
C PHE A 60 -0.20 -4.93 -5.69
N SER A 61 -1.37 -5.07 -6.33
CA SER A 61 -2.57 -5.62 -5.68
C SER A 61 -2.33 -7.03 -5.16
N MET A 62 -1.75 -7.90 -6.00
CA MET A 62 -1.41 -9.27 -5.62
C MET A 62 -0.40 -9.32 -4.46
N ALA A 63 0.59 -8.42 -4.46
CA ALA A 63 1.56 -8.37 -3.37
C ALA A 63 0.96 -7.83 -2.06
N LEU A 64 -0.01 -6.91 -2.12
CA LEU A 64 -0.78 -6.50 -0.95
C LEU A 64 -1.61 -7.67 -0.39
N GLU A 65 -2.31 -8.38 -1.27
CA GLU A 65 -3.11 -9.55 -0.91
C GLU A 65 -2.27 -10.62 -0.22
N ASP A 66 -1.12 -10.99 -0.78
CA ASP A 66 -0.22 -11.99 -0.21
C ASP A 66 0.43 -11.51 1.10
N THR A 67 0.93 -10.27 1.13
CA THR A 67 1.67 -9.73 2.29
C THR A 67 0.75 -9.53 3.49
N PHE A 68 -0.45 -9.00 3.26
CA PHE A 68 -1.38 -8.67 4.32
C PHE A 68 -2.42 -9.78 4.54
N GLY A 69 -2.59 -10.72 3.61
CA GLY A 69 -3.65 -11.73 3.64
C GLY A 69 -5.04 -11.11 3.42
N LEU A 70 -5.13 -10.17 2.47
CA LEU A 70 -6.38 -9.47 2.14
C LEU A 70 -7.20 -10.29 1.13
N PRO A 71 -8.53 -10.08 1.08
CA PRO A 71 -9.31 -10.54 -0.07
C PRO A 71 -8.85 -9.82 -1.34
N GLU A 72 -9.24 -10.37 -2.50
CA GLU A 72 -8.97 -9.80 -3.82
C GLU A 72 -9.30 -8.30 -3.86
N ILE A 73 -8.32 -7.51 -4.26
CA ILE A 73 -8.41 -6.04 -4.35
C ILE A 73 -8.65 -5.69 -5.82
N GLU A 74 -9.78 -5.06 -6.11
CA GLU A 74 -10.06 -4.60 -7.46
C GLU A 74 -9.08 -3.49 -7.86
N GLU A 75 -8.52 -3.57 -9.08
CA GLU A 75 -7.64 -2.51 -9.59
C GLU A 75 -8.30 -1.13 -9.58
N LYS A 76 -9.63 -1.10 -9.71
CA LYS A 76 -10.40 0.14 -9.65
C LYS A 76 -10.30 0.79 -8.27
N ASP A 77 -10.42 0.00 -7.19
CA ASP A 77 -10.27 0.50 -5.82
C ASP A 77 -8.88 1.13 -5.64
N LEU A 78 -7.83 0.44 -6.10
CA LEU A 78 -6.45 0.96 -6.02
C LEU A 78 -6.23 2.22 -6.84
N LYS A 79 -6.88 2.34 -8.01
CA LYS A 79 -6.82 3.54 -8.85
C LYS A 79 -7.63 4.70 -8.25
N GLU A 80 -8.67 4.41 -7.48
CA GLU A 80 -9.42 5.42 -6.72
C GLU A 80 -8.62 5.90 -5.49
N MET A 81 -7.70 5.09 -4.96
CA MET A 81 -6.76 5.50 -3.91
C MET A 81 -5.69 6.43 -4.49
N ALA A 82 -5.69 7.68 -4.02
CA ALA A 82 -4.76 8.67 -4.54
C ALA A 82 -3.35 8.50 -3.97
N THR A 83 -3.22 8.12 -2.70
CA THR A 83 -1.97 8.17 -1.93
C THR A 83 -1.67 6.88 -1.18
N ILE A 84 -0.40 6.67 -0.79
CA ILE A 84 -0.01 5.52 0.06
C ILE A 84 -0.84 5.48 1.35
N GLN A 85 -1.12 6.64 1.95
CA GLN A 85 -1.96 6.72 3.14
C GLN A 85 -3.35 6.13 2.89
N ASP A 86 -3.95 6.32 1.72
CA ASP A 86 -5.28 5.78 1.41
C ASP A 86 -5.25 4.25 1.33
N VAL A 87 -4.20 3.69 0.73
CA VAL A 87 -3.97 2.23 0.71
C VAL A 87 -3.79 1.69 2.13
N VAL A 88 -2.97 2.34 2.95
CA VAL A 88 -2.76 1.94 4.35
C VAL A 88 -4.09 1.93 5.12
N LYS A 89 -4.89 2.99 4.99
CA LYS A 89 -6.22 3.08 5.61
C LYS A 89 -7.14 1.96 5.11
N TYR A 90 -7.12 1.67 3.81
CA TYR A 90 -7.92 0.60 3.22
C TYR A 90 -7.56 -0.77 3.83
N ILE A 91 -6.26 -1.09 3.90
CA ILE A 91 -5.75 -2.34 4.46
C ILE A 91 -6.20 -2.51 5.92
N ILE A 92 -6.02 -1.47 6.73
CA ILE A 92 -6.42 -1.46 8.13
C ILE A 92 -7.93 -1.65 8.24
N THR A 93 -8.73 -0.96 7.43
CA THR A 93 -10.19 -1.08 7.44
C THR A 93 -10.65 -2.49 7.08
N LYS A 94 -10.00 -3.13 6.09
CA LYS A 94 -10.33 -4.51 5.69
C LYS A 94 -9.96 -5.54 6.74
N LYS A 95 -8.89 -5.31 7.51
CA LYS A 95 -8.40 -6.23 8.55
C LYS A 95 -9.01 -5.99 9.92
N GLN A 96 -9.33 -4.75 10.21
CA GLN A 96 -9.96 -4.29 11.42
C GLN A 96 -11.20 -3.46 11.01
N PRO A 97 -12.30 -4.10 10.60
CA PRO A 97 -13.54 -3.40 10.28
C PRO A 97 -14.13 -2.65 11.49
N SER A 98 -13.67 -2.94 12.71
CA SER A 98 -14.01 -2.22 13.94
C SER A 98 -13.15 -0.98 14.21
N ALA A 99 -12.09 -0.73 13.42
CA ALA A 99 -11.19 0.41 13.56
C ALA A 99 -11.58 1.58 12.64
N ALA A 100 -12.87 1.70 12.29
CA ALA A 100 -13.38 2.84 11.54
C ALA A 100 -13.10 4.13 12.33
N PRO A 101 -12.51 5.17 11.71
CA PRO A 101 -12.49 6.49 12.30
C PRO A 101 -13.94 6.99 12.34
N ALA A 102 -14.39 7.39 13.53
CA ALA A 102 -15.55 8.25 13.66
C ALA A 102 -15.32 9.49 12.77
N ALA A 103 -16.09 9.59 11.70
CA ALA A 103 -16.30 10.83 10.96
C ALA A 103 -17.69 11.36 11.33
#